data_AF-J1LRV2-F1
#
_entry.id   AF-J1LRV2-F1
#
_cell.length_a   1.000
_cell.length_b   1.000
_cell.length_c   1.000
_cell.angle_alpha   90.00
_cell.angle_beta   90.00
_cell.angle_gamma   90.00
#
_symmetry.space_group_name_H-M   'P 1'
#
loop_
_entity.id
_entity.type
_entity.pdbx_description
1 polymer ?
#
loop_
_entity_poly.entity_id
_entity_poly.type
_entity_poly.pdbx_seq_one_letter_code
_entity_poly.pdbx_strand_id
1 'polypeptide(L)'
;MSAHITCQDVLDALYELIDCEECDRRSALIDAGSVPGPDARARALMIQHVATCPHCTDALDAERHVRALMRGCYESEQASPALRARIVASISSVSVTWR
;
A
#
# COMPACT_ATOMS: atom_id res chain seq x y z
N MET A 1 -16.46 21.71 3.30
CA MET A 1 -16.57 21.41 1.86
C MET A 1 -16.64 19.90 1.73
N SER A 2 -17.79 19.32 1.34
CA SER A 2 -17.84 17.88 1.01
C SER A 2 -16.97 17.66 -0.22
N ALA A 3 -15.86 16.96 -0.03
CA ALA A 3 -15.09 16.45 -1.15
C ALA A 3 -15.88 15.27 -1.72
N HIS A 4 -16.38 15.41 -2.95
CA HIS A 4 -17.08 14.33 -3.62
C HIS A 4 -16.02 13.39 -4.20
N ILE A 5 -15.96 12.14 -3.71
CA ILE A 5 -15.08 11.11 -4.26
C ILE A 5 -15.75 10.51 -5.50
N THR A 6 -14.98 10.41 -6.58
CA THR A 6 -15.37 9.74 -7.82
C THR A 6 -14.79 8.32 -7.86
N CYS A 7 -15.31 7.48 -8.75
CA CYS A 7 -14.70 6.17 -9.01
C CYS A 7 -13.24 6.32 -9.46
N GLN A 8 -12.92 7.36 -10.24
CA GLN A 8 -11.55 7.58 -10.71
C GLN A 8 -10.59 7.84 -9.55
N ASP A 9 -10.99 8.65 -8.56
CA ASP A 9 -10.17 8.91 -7.38
C ASP A 9 -9.85 7.62 -6.61
N VAL A 10 -10.81 6.68 -6.54
CA VAL A 10 -10.61 5.37 -5.90
C VAL A 10 -9.67 4.50 -6.73
N LEU A 11 -9.86 4.45 -8.05
CA LEU A 11 -9.01 3.64 -8.94
C LEU A 11 -7.56 4.15 -8.96
N ASP A 12 -7.36 5.47 -8.92
CA ASP A 12 -6.04 6.09 -8.89
C ASP A 12 -5.28 5.80 -7.58
N ALA A 13 -6.01 5.53 -6.49
CA ALA A 13 -5.45 5.24 -5.16
C ALA A 13 -5.66 3.79 -4.71
N LEU A 14 -6.05 2.88 -5.62
CA LEU A 14 -6.50 1.53 -5.31
C LEU A 14 -5.45 0.74 -4.50
N TYR A 15 -4.20 0.81 -4.94
CA TYR A 15 -3.10 0.07 -4.32
C TYR A 15 -2.77 0.63 -2.94
N GLU A 16 -2.74 1.95 -2.78
CA GLU A 16 -2.49 2.61 -1.51
C GLU A 16 -3.59 2.32 -0.49
N LEU A 17 -4.85 2.22 -0.92
CA LEU A 17 -5.95 1.82 -0.05
C LEU A 17 -5.75 0.41 0.49
N ILE A 18 -5.41 -0.55 -0.37
CA ILE A 18 -5.14 -1.93 0.04
C ILE A 18 -3.86 -2.02 0.89
N ASP A 19 -2.81 -1.27 0.56
CA ASP A 19 -1.58 -1.23 1.36
C ASP A 19 -1.85 -0.69 2.78
N CYS A 20 -2.78 0.26 2.93
CA CYS A 20 -3.20 0.77 4.24
C CYS A 20 -4.02 -0.25 5.03
N GLU A 21 -4.77 -1.14 4.37
CA GLU A 21 -5.49 -2.26 5.02
C GLU A 21 -4.52 -3.37 5.46
N GLU A 22 -3.50 -3.64 4.65
CA GLU A 22 -2.53 -4.73 4.91
C GLU A 22 -1.39 -4.31 5.87
N CYS A 23 -1.13 -3.02 6.05
CA CYS A 23 -0.05 -2.51 6.90
C CYS A 23 -0.42 -1.20 7.63
N ASP A 24 -0.72 -1.31 8.93
CA ASP A 24 -1.02 -0.14 9.78
C ASP A 24 0.04 0.97 9.70
N ARG A 25 1.32 0.58 9.56
CA ARG A 25 2.43 1.55 9.46
C ARG A 25 2.40 2.37 8.17
N ARG A 26 1.80 1.85 7.09
CA ARG A 26 1.68 2.56 5.81
C ARG A 26 0.83 3.81 5.96
N SER A 27 -0.33 3.70 6.60
CA SER A 27 -1.24 4.83 6.84
C SER A 27 -0.55 5.94 7.65
N ALA A 28 0.18 5.58 8.71
CA ALA A 28 0.95 6.52 9.52
C ALA A 28 2.05 7.24 8.73
N LEU A 29 2.74 6.55 7.82
CA LEU A 29 3.77 7.18 6.97
C LEU A 29 3.16 8.16 5.96
N ILE A 30 2.00 7.85 5.40
CA ILE A 30 1.27 8.75 4.50
C ILE A 30 0.80 9.98 5.26
N ASP A 31 0.19 9.79 6.43
CA ASP A 31 -0.35 10.88 7.25
C ASP A 31 0.76 11.79 7.79
N ALA A 32 1.96 11.25 8.01
CA ALA A 32 3.16 12.03 8.34
C ALA A 32 3.82 12.71 7.12
N GLY A 33 3.27 12.54 5.91
CA GLY A 33 3.84 13.06 4.65
C GLY A 33 5.18 12.42 4.26
N SER A 34 5.54 11.29 4.87
CA SER A 34 6.81 10.60 4.63
C SER A 34 6.81 9.79 3.33
N VAL A 35 5.62 9.40 2.86
CA VAL A 35 5.41 8.71 1.58
C VAL A 35 4.14 9.25 0.92
N PRO A 36 4.03 9.22 -0.42
CA PRO A 36 2.81 9.65 -1.12
C PRO A 36 1.64 8.70 -0.83
N GLY A 37 0.43 9.25 -0.86
CA GLY A 37 -0.82 8.50 -0.74
C GLY A 37 -2.00 9.40 -0.36
N PRO A 38 -3.24 8.88 -0.44
CA PRO A 38 -4.42 9.60 0.02
C PRO A 38 -4.34 9.85 1.53
N ASP A 39 -4.59 11.08 1.96
CA ASP A 39 -4.64 11.41 3.40
C ASP A 39 -5.77 10.68 4.13
N ALA A 40 -5.76 10.69 5.46
CA ALA A 40 -6.75 10.00 6.29
C ALA A 40 -8.20 10.34 5.93
N ARG A 41 -8.49 11.60 5.58
CA ARG A 41 -9.85 12.03 5.23
C ARG A 41 -10.25 11.51 3.86
N ALA A 42 -9.36 11.61 2.87
CA ALA A 42 -9.57 11.07 1.53
C ALA A 42 -9.81 9.56 1.58
N ARG A 43 -8.97 8.81 2.31
CA ARG A 43 -9.13 7.36 2.51
C ARG A 43 -10.50 7.01 3.10
N ALA A 44 -10.93 7.71 4.14
CA ALA A 44 -12.24 7.46 4.77
C ALA A 44 -13.40 7.67 3.79
N LEU A 45 -13.35 8.73 2.97
CA LEU A 45 -14.37 9.01 1.96
C LEU A 45 -14.32 7.98 0.81
N MET A 46 -13.14 7.52 0.41
CA MET A 46 -12.97 6.46 -0.59
C MET A 46 -13.57 5.14 -0.09
N ILE A 47 -13.29 4.73 1.15
CA ILE A 47 -13.88 3.53 1.76
C ILE A 47 -15.41 3.63 1.78
N GLN A 48 -15.95 4.80 2.15
CA GLN A 48 -17.39 5.04 2.11
C GLN A 48 -17.96 4.91 0.69
N HIS A 49 -17.26 5.43 -0.32
CA HIS A 49 -17.65 5.28 -1.72
C HIS A 49 -17.66 3.81 -2.14
N VAL A 50 -16.58 3.08 -1.87
CA VAL A 50 -16.43 1.64 -2.19
C VAL A 50 -17.61 0.85 -1.64
N ALA A 51 -17.98 1.07 -0.37
CA ALA A 51 -19.08 0.37 0.29
C ALA A 51 -20.46 0.50 -0.41
N THR A 52 -20.62 1.47 -1.31
CA THR A 52 -21.89 1.73 -2.02
C THR A 52 -21.77 1.62 -3.54
N CYS A 53 -20.57 1.44 -4.08
CA CYS A 53 -20.29 1.40 -5.50
C CYS A 53 -19.84 -0.01 -5.91
N PRO A 54 -20.68 -0.80 -6.63
CA PRO A 54 -20.33 -2.15 -7.05
C PRO A 54 -19.05 -2.21 -7.87
N HIS A 55 -18.86 -1.24 -8.79
CA HIS A 55 -17.66 -1.17 -9.62
C HIS A 55 -16.36 -1.05 -8.81
N CYS A 56 -16.36 -0.18 -7.78
CA CYS A 56 -15.18 0.00 -6.94
C CYS A 56 -14.99 -1.16 -5.95
N THR A 57 -16.08 -1.78 -5.47
CA THR A 57 -16.00 -3.00 -4.68
C THR A 57 -15.33 -4.12 -5.48
N ASP A 58 -15.81 -4.37 -6.71
CA ASP A 58 -15.26 -5.38 -7.60
C ASP A 58 -13.78 -5.14 -7.90
N ALA A 59 -13.38 -3.88 -8.09
CA ALA A 59 -11.98 -3.52 -8.34
C ALA A 59 -11.07 -3.80 -7.13
N LEU A 60 -11.50 -3.44 -5.91
CA LEU A 60 -10.73 -3.76 -4.69
C LEU A 60 -10.64 -5.28 -4.48
N ASP A 61 -11.75 -6.00 -4.66
CA ASP A 61 -11.78 -7.44 -4.43
C ASP A 61 -10.93 -8.19 -5.46
N ALA A 62 -10.95 -7.76 -6.73
CA ALA A 62 -10.08 -8.30 -7.77
C ALA A 62 -8.59 -8.11 -7.40
N GLU A 63 -8.19 -6.92 -6.98
CA GLU A 63 -6.80 -6.65 -6.59
C GLU A 63 -6.39 -7.45 -5.35
N ARG A 64 -7.23 -7.50 -4.32
CA ARG A 64 -7.00 -8.35 -3.13
C ARG A 64 -6.81 -9.81 -3.52
N HIS A 65 -7.62 -10.31 -4.45
CA HIS A 65 -7.55 -11.68 -4.94
C HIS A 65 -6.24 -11.95 -5.68
N VAL A 66 -5.82 -11.05 -6.56
CA VAL A 66 -4.53 -11.15 -7.28
C VAL A 66 -3.36 -11.16 -6.30
N ARG A 67 -3.36 -10.26 -5.30
CA ARG A 67 -2.32 -10.22 -4.26
C ARG A 67 -2.27 -11.51 -3.45
N ALA A 68 -3.43 -12.06 -3.06
CA ALA A 68 -3.50 -13.33 -2.35
C ALA A 68 -2.93 -14.48 -3.19
N LEU A 69 -3.27 -14.55 -4.48
CA LEU A 69 -2.74 -15.55 -5.40
C LEU A 69 -1.23 -15.42 -5.56
N MET A 70 -0.73 -14.21 -5.81
CA MET A 70 0.71 -13.95 -5.93
C MET A 70 1.45 -14.35 -4.66
N ARG A 71 0.96 -13.97 -3.47
CA ARG A 71 1.56 -14.40 -2.20
C ARG A 71 1.61 -15.93 -2.10
N GLY A 72 0.50 -16.63 -2.37
CA GLY A 72 0.45 -18.08 -2.31
C GLY A 72 1.42 -18.77 -3.29
N CYS A 73 1.61 -18.22 -4.48
CA CYS A 73 2.56 -18.76 -5.47
C CYS A 73 4.02 -18.65 -5.03
N TYR A 74 4.38 -17.65 -4.23
CA TYR A 74 5.77 -17.36 -3.84
C TYR A 74 6.05 -17.55 -2.34
N GLU A 75 5.06 -17.97 -1.53
CA GLU A 75 5.18 -18.09 -0.08
C GLU A 75 6.25 -19.09 0.37
N SER A 76 6.40 -20.19 -0.37
CA SER A 76 7.36 -21.25 -0.05
C SER A 76 8.79 -20.98 -0.55
N GLU A 77 8.96 -20.06 -1.49
CA GLU A 77 10.27 -19.76 -2.07
C GLU A 77 10.96 -18.65 -1.28
N GLN A 78 11.85 -19.04 -0.37
CA GLN A 78 12.68 -18.06 0.32
C GLN A 78 13.71 -17.44 -0.64
N ALA A 79 13.84 -16.11 -0.57
CA ALA A 79 14.94 -15.41 -1.23
C ALA A 79 16.30 -16.01 -0.83
N SER A 80 17.22 -16.07 -1.79
CA SER A 80 18.53 -16.69 -1.56
C SER A 80 19.26 -16.06 -0.37
N PRO A 81 20.03 -16.85 0.42
CA PRO A 81 20.74 -16.32 1.59
C PRO A 81 21.66 -15.14 1.25
N ALA A 82 22.29 -15.18 0.07
CA ALA A 82 23.15 -14.12 -0.43
C ALA A 82 22.37 -12.81 -0.68
N LEU A 83 21.17 -12.87 -1.24
CA LEU A 83 20.33 -11.70 -1.44
C LEU A 83 19.87 -11.13 -0.10
N ARG A 84 19.42 -11.99 0.82
CA ARG A 84 19.02 -11.57 2.17
C ARG A 84 20.17 -10.85 2.89
N ALA A 85 21.38 -11.42 2.86
CA ALA A 85 22.56 -10.81 3.47
C ALA A 85 22.88 -9.44 2.86
N ARG A 86 22.80 -9.29 1.53
CA ARG A 86 23.01 -8.01 0.84
C ARG A 86 21.99 -6.94 1.25
N ILE A 87 20.71 -7.31 1.34
CA ILE A 87 19.65 -6.38 1.76
C ILE A 87 19.90 -5.93 3.20
N VAL A 88 20.15 -6.87 4.11
CA VAL A 88 20.45 -6.56 5.53
C VAL A 88 21.66 -5.64 5.64
N ALA A 89 22.73 -5.91 4.90
CA ALA A 89 23.91 -5.04 4.89
C ALA A 89 23.58 -3.62 4.38
N SER A 90 22.78 -3.51 3.31
CA SER A 90 22.39 -2.23 2.73
C SER A 90 21.49 -1.39 3.64
N ILE A 91 20.59 -2.00 4.41
CA ILE A 91 19.70 -1.27 5.33
C ILE A 91 20.39 -0.92 6.66
N SER A 92 21.47 -1.63 7.01
CA SER A 92 22.19 -1.45 8.27
C SER A 92 23.45 -0.58 8.13
N SER A 93 23.86 -0.27 6.90
CA SER A 93 25.08 0.52 6.65
C SER A 93 24.87 1.99 7.04
N VAL A 94 25.80 2.54 7.82
CA VAL A 94 25.89 3.97 8.13
C VAL A 94 27.03 4.57 7.31
N SER A 95 26.74 5.59 6.50
CA SER A 95 27.76 6.39 5.84
C SER A 95 28.16 7.55 6.75
N VAL A 96 29.47 7.71 6.99
CA VAL A 96 30.03 8.84 7.73
C VAL A 96 30.86 9.66 6.76
N THR A 97 30.44 10.89 6.50
CA THR A 97 31.21 11.88 5.74
C THR A 97 31.91 12.81 6.70
N TRP A 98 33.23 12.80 6.72
CA TRP A 98 34.05 13.74 7.48
C TRP A 98 34.39 14.95 6.59
N ARG A 99 34.38 16.15 7.18
CA ARG A 99 34.79 17.42 6.56
C ARG A 99 36.18 17.80 7.01
#